data_AF-A0A845F166-F1
#
_entry.id   AF-A0A845F166-F1
#
_cell.length_a   1.000
_cell.length_b   1.000
_cell.length_c   1.000
_cell.angle_alpha   90.00
_cell.angle_beta   90.00
_cell.angle_gamma   90.00
#
_symmetry.space_group_name_H-M   'P 1'
#
loop_
_entity.id
_entity.type
_entity.pdbx_description
1 polymer ?
#
loop_
_entity_poly.entity_id
_entity_poly.type
_entity_poly.pdbx_seq_one_letter_code
_entity_poly.pdbx_strand_id
1 'polypeptide(L)'
;MKNDRNFIRLVYLVVGILGPVVIGAGFLRMQLVLGDEAGAFWMLMGFFLILFYIEFLEKKAGLSAKYRWTRAIASMVLFAGFSLYFYLF
;
A
#
# COMPACT_ATOMS: atom_id res chain seq x y z
N MET A 1 5.50 28.12 7.32
CA MET A 1 5.36 27.14 8.44
C MET A 1 4.00 26.44 8.53
N LYS A 2 2.84 27.11 8.67
CA LYS A 2 1.52 26.40 8.71
C LYS A 2 1.12 25.81 7.35
N ASN A 3 1.50 26.48 6.26
CA ASN A 3 1.22 26.07 4.88
C ASN A 3 1.98 24.79 4.48
N ASP A 4 3.27 24.70 4.82
CA ASP A 4 4.14 23.58 4.45
C ASP A 4 3.67 22.25 5.08
N ARG A 5 3.18 22.31 6.33
CA ARG A 5 2.61 21.13 7.01
C ARG A 5 1.30 20.66 6.38
N ASN A 6 0.52 21.56 5.78
CA ASN A 6 -0.70 21.21 5.06
C ASN A 6 -0.36 20.59 3.70
N PHE A 7 0.65 21.15 3.01
CA PHE A 7 1.14 20.60 1.75
C PHE A 7 1.65 19.16 1.91
N ILE A 8 2.48 18.89 2.92
CA ILE A 8 2.99 17.54 3.20
C ILE A 8 1.84 16.55 3.43
N ARG A 9 0.82 16.93 4.22
CA ARG A 9 -0.37 16.09 4.45
C ARG A 9 -1.10 15.76 3.16
N LEU A 10 -1.17 16.72 2.25
CA LEU A 10 -1.85 16.57 0.96
C LEU A 10 -1.09 15.60 0.05
N VAL A 11 0.24 15.68 0.02
CA VAL A 11 1.10 14.73 -0.70
C VAL A 11 0.88 13.30 -0.19
N TYR A 12 0.92 13.09 1.13
CA TYR A 12 0.69 11.76 1.70
C TYR A 12 -0.74 11.24 1.43
N LEU A 13 -1.75 12.11 1.49
CA LEU A 13 -3.11 11.74 1.15
C LEU A 13 -3.22 11.29 -0.32
N VAL A 14 -2.61 12.02 -1.24
CA VAL A 14 -2.56 11.65 -2.66
C VAL A 14 -1.86 10.31 -2.84
N VAL A 15 -0.73 10.07 -2.18
CA VAL A 15 -0.04 8.77 -2.17
C VAL A 15 -0.97 7.66 -1.67
N GLY A 16 -1.71 7.90 -0.58
CA GLY A 16 -2.69 6.95 -0.04
C GLY A 16 -3.85 6.65 -0.99
N ILE A 17 -4.35 7.64 -1.74
CA ILE A 17 -5.40 7.46 -2.74
C ILE A 17 -4.89 6.74 -3.98
N LEU A 18 -3.65 7.02 -4.40
CA LEU A 18 -3.05 6.36 -5.56
C LEU A 18 -2.85 4.86 -5.32
N GLY A 19 -2.57 4.44 -4.09
CA GLY A 19 -2.38 3.03 -3.74
C GLY A 19 -3.50 2.11 -4.23
N PRO A 20 -4.76 2.28 -3.78
CA PRO A 20 -5.89 1.48 -4.24
C PRO A 20 -6.14 1.56 -5.75
N VAL A 21 -5.93 2.74 -6.37
CA VAL A 21 -6.08 2.89 -7.82
C VAL A 21 -5.05 2.05 -8.58
N VAL A 22 -3.79 2.07 -8.14
CA VAL A 22 -2.71 1.28 -8.74
C VAL A 22 -2.97 -0.22 -8.52
N ILE A 23 -3.47 -0.63 -7.35
CA ILE A 23 -3.88 -2.03 -7.11
C ILE A 23 -4.98 -2.44 -8.08
N GLY A 24 -6.05 -1.65 -8.19
CA GLY A 24 -7.17 -1.95 -9.08
C GLY A 24 -6.74 -2.03 -10.55
N ALA A 25 -5.88 -1.11 -10.99
CA ALA A 25 -5.33 -1.11 -12.34
C ALA A 25 -4.45 -2.35 -12.60
N GLY A 26 -3.57 -2.70 -11.66
CA GLY A 26 -2.73 -3.90 -11.74
C GLY A 26 -3.59 -5.18 -11.82
N PHE A 27 -4.61 -5.28 -10.96
CA PHE A 27 -5.55 -6.41 -10.97
C PHE A 27 -6.28 -6.53 -12.31
N LEU A 28 -6.87 -5.44 -12.82
CA LEU A 28 -7.55 -5.46 -14.12
C LEU A 28 -6.62 -5.89 -15.26
N ARG A 29 -5.37 -5.44 -15.23
CA ARG A 29 -4.36 -5.81 -16.23
C ARG A 29 -4.06 -7.31 -16.23
N MET A 30 -3.91 -7.91 -15.05
CA MET A 30 -3.69 -9.36 -14.91
C MET A 30 -4.87 -10.20 -15.41
N GLN A 31 -6.10 -9.66 -15.37
CA GLN A 31 -7.27 -10.33 -15.94
C GLN A 31 -7.27 -10.32 -17.47
N LEU A 32 -6.62 -9.32 -18.08
CA LEU A 32 -6.58 -9.13 -19.54
C LEU A 32 -5.37 -9.78 -20.20
N VAL A 33 -4.27 -9.98 -19.46
CA VAL A 33 -2.99 -10.47 -19.97
C VAL A 33 -2.55 -11.70 -19.17
N LEU A 34 -2.53 -12.85 -19.84
CA LEU A 34 -2.08 -14.11 -19.25
C LEU A 34 -0.59 -14.04 -18.88
N GLY A 35 -0.27 -14.40 -17.64
CA GLY A 35 1.11 -14.39 -17.13
C GLY A 35 1.70 -13.00 -16.88
N ASP A 36 0.86 -11.99 -16.62
CA ASP A 36 1.30 -10.60 -16.49
C ASP A 36 2.01 -10.29 -15.16
N GLU A 37 3.32 -10.48 -15.15
CA GLU A 37 4.21 -10.10 -14.05
C GLU A 37 4.18 -8.59 -13.75
N ALA A 38 3.94 -7.75 -14.77
CA ALA A 38 3.87 -6.30 -14.57
C ALA A 38 2.62 -5.94 -13.76
N GLY A 39 1.48 -6.58 -14.02
CA GLY A 39 0.26 -6.41 -13.25
C GLY A 39 0.45 -6.75 -11.76
N ALA A 40 1.14 -7.87 -11.47
CA ALA A 40 1.48 -8.27 -10.10
C ALA A 40 2.43 -7.26 -9.43
N PHE A 41 3.44 -6.78 -10.17
CA PHE A 41 4.34 -5.71 -9.69
C PHE A 41 3.58 -4.43 -9.34
N TRP A 42 2.63 -4.01 -10.19
CA TRP A 42 1.81 -2.83 -9.91
C TRP A 42 0.94 -3.02 -8.67
N MET A 43 0.32 -4.18 -8.48
CA MET A 43 -0.44 -4.47 -7.25
C MET A 43 0.44 -4.35 -6.00
N LEU A 44 1.65 -4.91 -6.04
CA LEU A 44 2.61 -4.83 -4.93
C LEU A 44 3.03 -3.38 -4.66
N MET A 45 3.32 -2.60 -5.71
CA MET A 45 3.63 -1.17 -5.58
C MET A 45 2.49 -0.38 -4.95
N GLY A 46 1.25 -0.62 -5.39
CA GLY A 46 0.06 0.04 -4.82
C GLY A 46 -0.13 -0.28 -3.34
N PHE A 47 0.14 -1.53 -2.94
CA PHE A 47 0.13 -1.94 -1.53
C PHE A 47 1.17 -1.18 -0.70
N PHE A 48 2.40 -1.01 -1.19
CA PHE A 48 3.42 -0.23 -0.49
C PHE A 48 3.05 1.25 -0.34
N LEU A 49 2.41 1.87 -1.34
CA LEU A 49 1.92 3.25 -1.23
C LEU A 49 0.92 3.39 -0.07
N ILE A 50 0.01 2.42 0.10
CA ILE A 50 -0.92 2.38 1.23
C ILE A 50 -0.15 2.24 2.56
N LEU A 51 0.83 1.34 2.64
CA LEU A 51 1.62 1.17 3.86
C LEU A 51 2.39 2.44 4.25
N PHE A 52 2.94 3.17 3.29
CA PHE A 52 3.60 4.46 3.53
C PHE A 52 2.62 5.51 4.03
N TYR A 53 1.41 5.57 3.46
CA TYR A 53 0.38 6.49 3.92
C TYR A 53 -0.08 6.18 5.35
N ILE A 54 -0.31 4.90 5.67
CA ILE A 54 -0.68 4.47 7.02
C ILE A 54 0.45 4.79 8.01
N GLU A 55 1.71 4.53 7.66
CA GLU A 55 2.87 4.87 8.51
C GLU A 55 2.91 6.37 8.84
N PHE A 56 2.62 7.22 7.85
CA PHE A 56 2.52 8.65 8.05
C PHE A 56 1.38 9.02 9.02
N LEU A 57 0.19 8.42 8.85
CA LEU A 57 -0.95 8.65 9.73
C LEU A 57 -0.66 8.22 11.17
N GLU A 58 -0.06 7.04 11.35
CA GLU A 58 0.25 6.48 12.67
C GLU A 58 1.34 7.29 13.39
N LYS A 59 2.39 7.74 12.67
CA LYS A 59 3.38 8.68 13.21
C LYS A 59 2.72 9.95 13.72
N LYS A 60 1.76 10.48 12.96
CA LYS A 60 1.04 11.70 13.30
C LYS A 60 0.05 11.51 14.44
N ALA A 61 -0.50 10.31 14.59
CA ALA A 61 -1.36 9.92 15.71
C ALA A 61 -0.57 9.61 17.00
N GLY A 62 0.77 9.67 16.95
CA GLY A 62 1.62 9.46 18.13
C GLY A 62 1.78 7.99 18.53
N LEU A 63 1.48 7.04 17.65
CA LEU A 63 1.69 5.62 17.95
C LEU A 63 3.19 5.34 18.15
N SER A 64 3.51 4.40 19.04
CA SER A 64 4.90 3.98 19.23
C SER A 64 5.44 3.25 17.99
N ALA A 65 6.75 3.34 17.75
CA ALA A 65 7.38 2.65 16.61
C ALA A 65 7.13 1.14 16.63
N LYS A 66 7.06 0.53 17.82
CA LYS A 66 6.77 -0.90 17.98
C LYS A 66 5.45 -1.28 17.31
N TYR A 67 4.37 -0.57 17.60
CA TYR A 67 3.05 -0.85 17.02
C TYR A 67 3.02 -0.66 15.50
N ARG A 68 3.67 0.41 15.02
CA ARG A 68 3.74 0.69 13.58
C ARG A 68 4.46 -0.41 12.79
N TRP A 69 5.60 -0.86 13.30
CA TRP A 69 6.33 -1.98 12.71
C TRP A 69 5.57 -3.29 12.78
N THR A 70 4.93 -3.59 13.92
CA THR A 70 4.09 -4.79 14.05
C THR A 70 2.95 -4.78 13.04
N ARG A 71 2.25 -3.64 12.87
CA ARG A 71 1.19 -3.49 11.86
C ARG A 71 1.73 -3.67 10.45
N ALA A 72 2.84 -3.01 10.10
CA ALA A 72 3.44 -3.13 8.77
C ALA A 72 3.84 -4.58 8.43
N ILE A 73 4.50 -5.27 9.36
CA ILE A 73 4.89 -6.68 9.19
C ILE A 73 3.64 -7.56 9.08
N ALA A 74 2.64 -7.37 9.95
CA ALA A 74 1.40 -8.13 9.89
C ALA A 74 0.68 -7.94 8.54
N SER A 75 0.61 -6.71 8.03
CA SER A 75 0.05 -6.43 6.71
C SER A 75 0.83 -7.13 5.58
N MET A 76 2.17 -7.14 5.64
CA MET A 76 3.00 -7.83 4.65
C MET A 76 2.79 -9.35 4.68
N VAL A 77 2.73 -9.94 5.87
CA VAL A 77 2.49 -11.38 6.04
C VAL A 77 1.10 -11.75 5.53
N LEU A 78 0.07 -10.96 5.86
CA LEU A 78 -1.28 -11.18 5.35
C LEU A 78 -1.34 -11.06 3.82
N PHE A 79 -0.71 -10.04 3.25
CA PHE A 79 -0.65 -9.86 1.80
C PHE A 79 0.05 -11.04 1.11
N ALA A 80 1.20 -11.48 1.63
CA ALA A 80 1.94 -12.62 1.10
C ALA A 80 1.15 -13.93 1.24
N GLY A 81 0.53 -14.17 2.40
CA GLY A 81 -0.29 -15.35 2.66
C GLY A 81 -1.52 -15.41 1.75
N PHE A 82 -2.21 -14.28 1.55
CA PHE A 82 -3.33 -14.18 0.63
C PHE A 82 -2.87 -14.41 -0.82
N SER A 83 -1.75 -13.83 -1.23
CA SER A 83 -1.18 -14.02 -2.56
C SER A 83 -0.80 -15.48 -2.83
N LEU A 84 -0.21 -16.16 -1.85
CA LEU A 84 0.12 -17.59 -1.96
C LEU A 84 -1.13 -18.47 -2.05
N TYR A 85 -2.17 -18.14 -1.30
CA TYR A 85 -3.44 -18.86 -1.37
C TYR A 85 -4.04 -18.83 -2.78
N PHE A 86 -4.15 -17.64 -3.38
CA PHE A 86 -4.66 -17.47 -4.75
C PHE A 86 -3.74 -18.02 -5.85
N TYR A 87 -2.45 -18.20 -5.55
CA TYR A 87 -1.53 -18.83 -6.49
C TYR A 87 -1.66 -20.37 -6.50
N LEU A 88 -1.99 -20.97 -5.35
CA LEU A 88 -2.04 -22.43 -5.19
C LEU A 88 -3.42 -23.04 -5.48
N PHE A 89 -4.50 -22.28 -5.32
CA PHE A 89 -5.89 -22.73 -5.47
C PHE A 89 -6.60 -21.91 -6.54
#